data_AF-A0A7W6LU41-F1
#
_entry.id   AF-A0A7W6LU41-F1
#
_cell.length_a   1.000
_cell.length_b   1.000
_cell.length_c   1.000
_cell.angle_alpha   90.00
_cell.angle_beta   90.00
_cell.angle_gamma   90.00
#
_symmetry.space_group_name_H-M   'P 1'
#
loop_
_entity.id
_entity.type
_entity.pdbx_description
1 polymer ?
#
loop_
_entity_poly.entity_id
_entity_poly.type
_entity_poly.pdbx_seq_one_letter_code
_entity_poly.pdbx_strand_id
1 'polypeptide(L)' 'MHASSQIELRSFSVEIEFSSGGEPFATERYTVEATDWYRAQRDALEISVSSPYDNARIPELTRRVIAQ' A
#
# COMPACT_ATOMS: atom_id res chain seq x y z
N MET A 1 -19.08 -32.85 6.70
CA MET A 1 -19.36 -31.52 6.11
C MET A 1 -18.11 -30.68 6.33
N HIS A 2 -17.33 -30.42 5.28
CA HIS A 2 -16.15 -29.55 5.40
C HIS A 2 -16.64 -28.13 5.65
N ALA A 3 -16.33 -27.56 6.80
CA ALA A 3 -16.51 -26.15 7.05
C ALA A 3 -15.55 -25.40 6.11
N SER A 4 -16.09 -24.83 5.04
CA SER A 4 -15.38 -23.84 4.25
C SER A 4 -15.13 -22.65 5.17
N SER A 5 -13.92 -22.54 5.72
CA SER A 5 -13.50 -21.34 6.46
C SER A 5 -13.46 -20.18 5.48
N GLN A 6 -14.58 -19.48 5.33
CA GLN A 6 -14.65 -18.25 4.56
C GLN A 6 -13.79 -17.23 5.31
N ILE A 7 -12.62 -16.90 4.77
CA ILE A 7 -11.79 -15.86 5.37
C ILE A 7 -12.48 -14.53 5.05
N GLU A 8 -13.00 -13.87 6.09
CA GLU A 8 -13.62 -12.56 5.93
C GLU A 8 -12.56 -11.54 5.51
N LEU A 9 -12.81 -10.89 4.37
CA LEU A 9 -12.06 -9.71 3.96
C LEU A 9 -12.61 -8.49 4.70
N ARG A 10 -11.70 -7.60 5.07
CA ARG A 10 -12.00 -6.32 5.68
C ARG A 10 -11.41 -5.22 4.82
N SER A 11 -12.07 -4.08 4.81
CA SER A 11 -11.59 -2.88 4.16
C SER A 11 -10.58 -2.17 5.04
N PHE A 12 -9.41 -1.89 4.49
CA PHE A 12 -8.32 -1.19 5.15
C PHE A 12 -7.94 0.06 4.35
N SER A 13 -7.73 1.18 5.05
CA SER A 13 -7.15 2.38 4.43
C SER A 13 -5.66 2.44 4.75
N VAL A 14 -4.82 2.33 3.73
CA VAL A 14 -3.36 2.34 3.86
C VAL A 14 -2.81 3.59 3.18
N GLU A 15 -1.97 4.34 3.89
CA GLU A 15 -1.27 5.50 3.32
C GLU A 15 0.16 5.12 2.95
N ILE A 16 0.52 5.39 1.70
CA ILE A 16 1.87 5.22 1.16
C ILE A 16 2.49 6.61 0.96
N GLU A 17 3.61 6.84 1.63
CA GLU A 17 4.47 8.00 1.41
C GLU A 17 5.50 7.65 0.32
N PHE A 18 5.69 8.57 -0.61
CA PHE A 18 6.75 8.54 -1.61
C PHE A 18 7.81 9.58 -1.27
N SER A 19 9.07 9.17 -1.37
CA SER A 19 10.23 10.02 -1.06
C SER A 19 11.27 9.95 -2.18
N SER A 20 12.02 11.04 -2.36
CA SER A 20 13.12 11.16 -3.32
C SER A 20 14.33 11.72 -2.58
N GLY A 21 15.48 11.02 -2.65
CA GLY A 21 16.68 11.42 -1.90
C GLY A 21 16.48 11.45 -0.38
N GLY A 22 15.53 10.66 0.14
CA GLY A 22 15.16 10.62 1.56
C GLY A 22 14.11 11.64 2.00
N GLU A 23 13.72 12.58 1.14
CA GLU A 23 12.72 13.61 1.46
C GLU A 23 11.33 13.22 0.93
N PRO A 24 10.28 13.21 1.80
CA PRO A 24 8.91 12.98 1.36
C PRO A 24 8.41 14.07 0.41
N PHE A 25 7.72 13.66 -0.66
CA PHE A 25 7.14 14.61 -1.62
C PHE A 25 5.65 14.35 -1.94
N ALA A 26 5.15 13.14 -1.69
CA ALA A 26 3.76 12.80 -1.92
C ALA A 26 3.28 11.71 -0.96
N THR A 27 1.99 11.72 -0.67
CA THR A 27 1.29 10.66 0.04
C THR A 27 0.07 10.27 -0.77
N GLU A 28 -0.19 8.97 -0.88
CA GLU A 28 -1.40 8.45 -1.53
C GLU A 28 -2.07 7.42 -0.62
N ARG A 29 -3.40 7.47 -0.58
CA ARG A 29 -4.21 6.57 0.25
C ARG A 29 -4.88 5.52 -0.63
N TYR A 30 -4.68 4.26 -0.27
CA TYR A 30 -5.27 3.09 -0.91
C TYR A 30 -6.32 2.46 0.01
N THR A 31 -7.47 2.12 -0.56
CA THR A 31 -8.46 1.26 0.11
C THR A 31 -8.29 -0.16 -0.40
N VAL A 32 -7.95 -1.07 0.49
CA VAL A 32 -7.59 -2.47 0.17
C VAL A 32 -8.49 -3.42 0.95
N GLU A 33 -9.06 -4.40 0.26
CA GLU A 33 -9.75 -5.52 0.89
C GLU A 33 -8.75 -6.64 1.20
N ALA A 34 -8.53 -6.92 2.50
CA ALA A 34 -7.57 -7.93 2.92
C ALA A 34 -8.05 -8.70 4.15
N THR A 35 -7.40 -9.84 4.43
CA THR A 35 -7.73 -10.68 5.59
C THR A 35 -7.21 -10.11 6.90
N ASP A 36 -6.15 -9.31 6.81
CA ASP A 36 -5.45 -8.68 7.92
C ASP A 36 -4.68 -7.45 7.43
N TRP A 37 -4.22 -6.65 8.40
CA TRP A 37 -3.49 -5.41 8.13
C TRP A 37 -2.15 -5.61 7.42
N TYR A 38 -1.47 -6.75 7.65
CA TYR A 38 -0.19 -7.01 7.01
C TYR A 38 -0.36 -7.28 5.51
N ARG A 39 -1.40 -8.04 5.14
CA ARG A 39 -1.78 -8.20 3.72
C ARG A 39 -2.22 -6.88 3.09
N ALA A 40 -3.03 -6.08 3.79
CA ALA A 40 -3.44 -4.77 3.29
C ALA A 40 -2.24 -3.87 2.92
N GLN A 41 -1.21 -3.83 3.79
CA GLN A 41 0.01 -3.08 3.54
C GLN A 41 0.79 -3.58 2.32
N ARG A 42 0.94 -4.90 2.19
CA ARG A 42 1.64 -5.50 1.04
C ARG A 42 0.93 -5.19 -0.27
N ASP A 43 -0.38 -5.37 -0.28
CA ASP A 43 -1.21 -5.12 -1.46
C ASP A 43 -1.19 -3.62 -1.82
N ALA A 44 -1.26 -2.72 -0.83
CA ALA A 44 -1.13 -1.27 -1.06
C ALA A 44 0.24 -0.89 -1.66
N LEU A 45 1.34 -1.49 -1.18
CA LEU A 45 2.66 -1.29 -1.76
C LEU A 45 2.76 -1.81 -3.20
N GLU A 46 2.11 -2.94 -3.51
CA GLU A 46 2.07 -3.48 -4.87
C GLU A 46 1.25 -2.58 -5.82
N ILE A 47 0.07 -2.15 -5.40
CA ILE A 47 -0.78 -1.23 -6.16
C ILE A 47 -0.06 0.11 -6.38
N SER A 48 0.75 0.57 -5.41
CA SER A 48 1.48 1.84 -5.50
C SER A 48 2.49 1.93 -6.64
N VAL A 49 2.90 0.80 -7.24
CA VAL A 49 3.71 0.79 -8.48
C VAL A 49 2.97 1.45 -9.66
N SER A 50 1.64 1.48 -9.62
CA SER A 50 0.83 2.12 -10.67
C SER A 50 0.50 3.59 -10.38
N SER A 51 0.98 4.12 -9.27
CA SER A 51 0.77 5.52 -8.89
C SER A 51 1.42 6.47 -9.90
N PRO A 52 0.84 7.66 -10.16
CA PRO A 52 1.53 8.73 -10.88
C PRO A 52 2.85 9.16 -10.20
N TYR A 53 3.01 8.87 -8.90
CA TYR A 53 4.23 9.12 -8.14
C TYR A 53 5.28 8.02 -8.28
N ASP A 54 4.93 6.85 -8.84
CA ASP A 54 5.91 5.80 -9.20
C ASP A 54 6.48 6.08 -10.59
N ASN A 55 7.39 7.04 -10.65
CA ASN A 55 7.95 7.55 -11.89
C ASN A 55 9.47 7.38 -11.92
N ALA A 56 9.97 6.61 -12.89
CA ALA A 56 11.40 6.34 -13.07
C ALA A 56 12.28 7.57 -13.29
N ARG A 57 11.69 8.75 -13.56
CA ARG A 57 12.41 10.02 -13.65
C ARG A 57 12.70 10.64 -12.28
N ILE A 58 12.04 10.17 -11.22
CA ILE A 58 12.27 10.64 -9.85
C ILE A 58 13.53 9.94 -9.32
N PRO A 59 14.60 10.67 -8.96
CA PRO A 59 15.82 10.07 -8.47
C PRO A 59 15.61 9.44 -7.08
N GLU A 60 16.25 8.30 -6.84
CA GLU A 60 16.26 7.64 -5.52
C GLU A 60 14.85 7.46 -4.94
N LEU A 61 13.88 7.15 -5.83
CA LEU A 61 12.50 6.97 -5.44
C LEU A 61 12.36 5.80 -4.46
N THR A 62 11.77 6.10 -3.31
CA THR A 62 11.40 5.11 -2.30
C THR A 62 9.95 5.32 -1.89
N ARG A 63 9.36 4.28 -1.31
CA ARG A 63 7.99 4.31 -0.83
C ARG A 63 7.85 3.51 0.45
N ARG A 64 6.96 3.93 1.35
CA ARG A 64 6.71 3.22 2.61
C ARG A 64 5.29 3.46 3.11
N VAL A 65 4.78 2.52 3.91
CA VAL A 65 3.54 2.70 4.66
C VAL A 65 3.80 3.66 5.83
N ILE A 66 2.91 4.63 6.07
CA ILE A 66 3.04 5.60 7.19
C ILE A 66 1.88 5.63 8.18
N ALA A 67 0.72 5.06 7.87
CA ALA A 67 -0.44 5.03 8.77
C ALA A 67 -0.60 3.67 9.48
N GLN A 68 -1.12 3.66 10.71
CA GLN A 68 -1.60 2.49 11.48
C GLN A 68 -3.00 2.76 12.00
#